data_AF-A0A956SS62-F1
#
_entry.id   AF-A0A956SS62-F1
#
_cell.length_a   1.000
_cell.length_b   1.000
_cell.length_c   1.000
_cell.angle_alpha   90.00
_cell.angle_beta   90.00
_cell.angle_gamma   90.00
#
_symmetry.space_group_name_H-M   'P 1'
#
loop_
_entity.id
_entity.type
_entity.pdbx_description
1 polymer ?
#
loop_
_entity_poly.entity_id
_entity_poly.type
_entity_poly.pdbx_seq_one_letter_code
_entity_poly.pdbx_strand_id
1 'polypeptide(L)'
;MKKSLLYLFCISINSVFLMQAIQKAIIIVPVADLIGAPVSNIKTYKRLPLCGGKINPFEACIRMNQLLFNVIVEVLEQKNNQVKITIPHLFFTTKTNTQPYTTYWTHADNIILLDTLHEKGLNIDKIPQPFDFKKNNIEYAMRNTIVLLRPHYDKKIEYHFSAGTRFVQVNTKKNKTNYHHVYAFDKKTMAFKTLLLPKKVCLVQSKLTTHKQRTQLFVKLLRSWTHLNNGVIPYVWGGCSFIGTSNDRGFSETIHIQNDKPAYSFFTKTDCTESPKTGLDCTGLIALAAQIAGIPYFLKNSTTITQHLQQIKKDQPFEEGDIIWIDRHAMVISNIKKNLLVEARHYSHGYGIVHEIPLHKQFKQITTYKKLADAVFNKKKVSRIDKNGRIVEVLPRINIFKMASTWK
;
A
#
# COMPACT_ATOMS: atom_id res chain seq x y z
N MET A 1 -72.29 -12.24 -13.37
CA MET A 1 -71.40 -11.18 -12.82
C MET A 1 -70.21 -11.84 -12.14
N LYS A 2 -69.09 -11.94 -12.86
CA LYS A 2 -67.77 -12.34 -12.34
C LYS A 2 -66.87 -11.12 -12.46
N LYS A 3 -66.41 -10.56 -11.35
CA LYS A 3 -65.23 -9.69 -11.24
C LYS A 3 -65.07 -9.25 -9.78
N SER A 4 -63.80 -9.11 -9.38
CA SER A 4 -63.34 -8.31 -8.24
C SER A 4 -63.37 -8.95 -6.85
N LEU A 5 -62.48 -9.91 -6.57
CA LEU A 5 -61.95 -10.08 -5.20
C LEU A 5 -60.62 -10.85 -5.11
N LEU A 6 -59.71 -10.70 -6.07
CA LEU A 6 -58.41 -11.40 -6.03
C LEU A 6 -57.27 -10.58 -6.65
N TYR A 7 -57.17 -9.29 -6.29
CA TYR A 7 -56.07 -8.41 -6.72
C TYR A 7 -55.63 -7.42 -5.64
N LEU A 8 -55.69 -7.82 -4.36
CA LEU A 8 -55.30 -6.99 -3.22
C LEU A 8 -54.43 -7.76 -2.21
N PHE A 9 -53.59 -8.68 -2.71
CA PHE A 9 -52.59 -9.40 -1.90
C PHE A 9 -51.21 -9.46 -2.58
N CYS A 10 -50.87 -8.46 -3.41
CA CYS A 10 -49.59 -8.43 -4.13
C CYS A 10 -48.77 -7.14 -3.94
N ILE A 11 -49.13 -6.21 -3.05
CA ILE A 11 -48.36 -4.96 -2.88
C ILE A 11 -48.24 -4.60 -1.40
N SER A 12 -47.45 -5.38 -0.66
CA SER A 12 -46.81 -4.92 0.60
C SER A 12 -45.75 -5.91 1.10
N ILE A 13 -45.00 -6.56 0.19
CA ILE A 13 -43.61 -6.88 0.53
C ILE A 13 -42.88 -5.54 0.46
N ASN A 14 -43.10 -4.73 1.50
CA ASN A 14 -42.29 -3.58 1.82
C ASN A 14 -40.87 -4.11 1.87
N SER A 15 -40.15 -3.88 0.78
CA SER A 15 -38.71 -3.90 0.76
C SER A 15 -38.29 -2.77 1.69
N VAL A 16 -38.35 -3.02 3.00
CA VAL A 16 -37.62 -2.24 4.00
C VAL A 16 -36.16 -2.55 3.72
N PHE A 17 -35.64 -1.95 2.65
CA PHE A 17 -34.25 -1.60 2.57
C PHE A 17 -34.05 -0.62 3.72
N LEU A 18 -33.83 -1.17 4.92
CA LEU A 18 -33.15 -0.46 5.98
C LEU A 18 -31.88 0.07 5.30
N MET A 19 -31.88 1.36 4.98
CA MET A 19 -30.66 2.07 4.65
C MET A 19 -29.81 1.98 5.91
N GLN A 20 -29.01 0.91 6.01
CA GLN A 20 -28.02 0.81 7.06
C GLN A 20 -27.12 2.03 6.90
N ALA A 21 -27.15 2.89 7.90
CA ALA A 21 -26.26 4.04 7.93
C ALA A 21 -24.83 3.53 7.73
N ILE A 22 -24.08 4.19 6.83
CA ILE A 22 -22.69 3.81 6.56
C ILE A 22 -21.90 4.00 7.86
N GLN A 23 -21.46 2.89 8.46
CA GLN A 23 -20.71 2.89 9.71
C GLN A 23 -19.22 3.07 9.44
N LYS A 24 -18.53 3.83 10.29
CA LYS A 24 -17.08 3.97 10.23
C LYS A 24 -16.40 3.01 11.21
N ALA A 25 -15.22 2.55 10.84
CA ALA A 25 -14.39 1.67 11.66
C ALA A 25 -12.92 2.08 11.59
N ILE A 26 -12.11 1.57 12.53
CA ILE A 26 -10.65 1.68 12.47
C ILE A 26 -9.98 0.32 12.37
N ILE A 27 -8.83 0.28 11.71
CA ILE A 27 -7.93 -0.87 11.73
C ILE A 27 -7.21 -0.93 13.08
N ILE A 28 -7.38 -2.05 13.80
CA ILE A 28 -6.82 -2.27 15.15
C ILE A 28 -5.70 -3.31 15.20
N VAL A 29 -5.29 -3.84 14.05
CA VAL A 29 -4.12 -4.72 13.91
C VAL A 29 -2.98 -3.94 13.24
N PRO A 30 -1.70 -4.34 13.45
CA PRO A 30 -0.58 -3.63 12.83
C PRO A 30 -0.66 -3.56 11.30
N VAL A 31 -1.08 -4.68 10.68
CA VAL A 31 -1.30 -4.81 9.23
C VAL A 31 -2.53 -5.68 9.00
N ALA A 32 -3.42 -5.24 8.11
CA ALA A 32 -4.60 -5.99 7.67
C ALA A 32 -4.53 -6.26 6.16
N ASP A 33 -4.64 -7.53 5.75
CA ASP A 33 -4.73 -7.89 4.34
C ASP A 33 -6.12 -7.56 3.77
N LEU A 34 -6.12 -7.05 2.54
CA LEU A 34 -7.31 -6.73 1.75
C LEU A 34 -7.39 -7.60 0.50
N ILE A 35 -8.57 -8.15 0.21
CA ILE A 35 -8.85 -8.98 -0.96
C ILE A 35 -10.04 -8.44 -1.76
N GLY A 36 -10.16 -8.84 -3.03
CA GLY A 36 -11.19 -8.32 -3.93
C GLY A 36 -12.60 -8.92 -3.73
N ALA A 37 -12.68 -10.14 -3.19
CA ALA A 37 -13.91 -10.88 -3.00
C ALA A 37 -13.85 -11.67 -1.68
N PRO A 38 -14.99 -11.94 -1.01
CA PRO A 38 -14.98 -12.68 0.24
C PRO A 38 -14.58 -14.14 0.00
N VAL A 39 -13.81 -14.72 0.92
CA VAL A 39 -13.41 -16.13 0.87
C VAL A 39 -14.35 -17.03 1.66
N SER A 40 -14.51 -18.28 1.24
CA SER A 40 -15.26 -19.28 2.01
C SER A 40 -14.54 -19.68 3.30
N ASN A 41 -13.21 -19.81 3.26
CA ASN A 41 -12.38 -20.18 4.40
C ASN A 41 -11.62 -18.97 4.96
N ILE A 42 -11.97 -18.53 6.16
CA ILE A 42 -11.35 -17.36 6.80
C ILE A 42 -9.84 -17.55 7.07
N LYS A 43 -9.37 -18.80 7.23
CA LYS A 43 -7.94 -19.11 7.38
C LYS A 43 -7.14 -18.79 6.11
N THR A 44 -7.78 -18.45 5.00
CA THR A 44 -7.10 -18.00 3.77
C THR A 44 -6.30 -16.73 4.01
N TYR A 45 -6.82 -15.74 4.77
CA TYR A 45 -6.07 -14.51 5.10
C TYR A 45 -4.71 -14.82 5.76
N LYS A 46 -4.67 -15.81 6.67
CA LYS A 46 -3.44 -16.20 7.37
C LYS A 46 -2.42 -16.91 6.47
N ARG A 47 -2.87 -17.45 5.33
CA ARG A 47 -2.09 -18.29 4.41
C ARG A 47 -1.72 -17.59 3.10
N LEU A 48 -2.08 -16.32 2.93
CA LEU A 48 -1.72 -15.56 1.74
C LEU A 48 -0.19 -15.50 1.60
N PRO A 49 0.38 -15.96 0.46
CA PRO A 49 1.83 -16.04 0.29
C PRO A 49 2.45 -14.64 0.07
N LEU A 50 3.77 -14.59 -0.14
CA LEU A 50 4.47 -13.36 -0.53
C LEU A 50 3.94 -12.87 -1.89
N CYS A 51 3.91 -13.74 -2.89
CA CYS A 51 3.26 -13.51 -4.17
C CYS A 51 3.00 -14.83 -4.92
N GLY A 52 2.20 -14.77 -5.98
CA GLY A 52 2.04 -15.89 -6.91
C GLY A 52 3.32 -16.20 -7.69
N GLY A 53 3.44 -17.45 -8.11
CA GLY A 53 4.55 -18.01 -8.88
C GLY A 53 4.32 -17.95 -10.38
N LYS A 54 4.81 -18.94 -11.11
CA LYS A 54 4.63 -19.07 -12.56
C LYS A 54 3.31 -19.72 -12.94
N ILE A 55 2.77 -20.61 -12.10
CA ILE A 55 1.56 -21.39 -12.38
C ILE A 55 0.38 -20.73 -11.67
N ASN A 56 -0.63 -20.28 -12.44
CA ASN A 56 -1.85 -19.63 -11.95
C ASN A 56 -1.63 -18.65 -10.76
N PRO A 57 -0.78 -17.62 -10.91
CA PRO A 57 -0.35 -16.76 -9.79
C PRO A 57 -1.49 -16.05 -9.07
N PHE A 58 -2.57 -15.70 -9.78
CA PHE A 58 -3.72 -15.01 -9.21
C PHE A 58 -4.58 -15.91 -8.33
N GLU A 59 -4.56 -17.22 -8.56
CA GLU A 59 -5.21 -18.20 -7.69
C GLU A 59 -4.41 -18.37 -6.39
N ALA A 60 -3.08 -18.37 -6.50
CA ALA A 60 -2.19 -18.50 -5.34
C ALA A 60 -2.23 -17.28 -4.41
N CYS A 61 -2.36 -16.07 -4.95
CA CYS A 61 -2.30 -14.83 -4.17
C CYS A 61 -3.41 -13.85 -4.56
N ILE A 62 -4.49 -13.85 -3.79
CA ILE A 62 -5.65 -12.97 -3.98
C ILE A 62 -5.52 -11.60 -3.28
N ARG A 63 -4.37 -11.32 -2.66
CA ARG A 63 -4.12 -10.05 -1.95
C ARG A 63 -4.16 -8.89 -2.94
N MET A 64 -4.94 -7.87 -2.63
CA MET A 64 -5.09 -6.65 -3.43
C MET A 64 -4.36 -5.46 -2.81
N ASN A 65 -4.38 -5.36 -1.47
CA ASN A 65 -3.75 -4.28 -0.72
C ASN A 65 -3.49 -4.72 0.73
N GLN A 66 -2.83 -3.85 1.50
CA GLN A 66 -2.71 -3.94 2.95
C GLN A 66 -3.07 -2.60 3.59
N LEU A 67 -3.71 -2.63 4.75
CA LEU A 67 -3.97 -1.43 5.57
C LEU A 67 -3.13 -1.46 6.83
N LEU A 68 -2.78 -0.26 7.30
CA LEU A 68 -2.02 -0.07 8.53
C LEU A 68 -2.96 0.18 9.70
N PHE A 69 -2.44 -0.03 10.90
CA PHE A 69 -3.07 0.40 12.15
C PHE A 69 -3.54 1.86 12.09
N ASN A 70 -4.65 2.16 12.78
CA ASN A 70 -5.33 3.47 12.85
C ASN A 70 -5.95 4.01 11.54
N VAL A 71 -5.93 3.25 10.44
CA VAL A 71 -6.64 3.67 9.24
C VAL A 71 -8.15 3.63 9.49
N ILE A 72 -8.85 4.75 9.24
CA ILE A 72 -10.32 4.82 9.25
C ILE A 72 -10.86 4.32 7.91
N VAL A 73 -11.88 3.48 7.97
CA VAL A 73 -12.59 2.88 6.82
C VAL A 73 -14.09 3.02 7.01
N GLU A 74 -14.86 2.89 5.93
CA GLU A 74 -16.32 2.78 5.99
C GLU A 74 -16.73 1.34 5.74
N VAL A 75 -17.59 0.79 6.58
CA VAL A 75 -18.14 -0.57 6.48
C VAL A 75 -19.39 -0.52 5.61
N LEU A 76 -19.38 -1.31 4.53
CA LEU A 76 -20.46 -1.36 3.54
C LEU A 76 -21.35 -2.59 3.73
N GLU A 77 -20.76 -3.70 4.16
CA GLU A 77 -21.43 -5.00 4.22
C GLU A 77 -20.64 -5.91 5.17
N GLN A 78 -21.32 -6.78 5.90
CA GLN A 78 -20.70 -7.86 6.67
C GLN A 78 -21.25 -9.20 6.21
N LYS A 79 -20.34 -10.15 5.96
CA LYS A 79 -20.68 -11.53 5.58
C LYS A 79 -19.80 -12.50 6.35
N ASN A 80 -20.42 -13.26 7.25
CA ASN A 80 -19.71 -14.13 8.20
C ASN A 80 -18.67 -13.32 9.00
N ASN A 81 -17.42 -13.82 9.08
CA ASN A 81 -16.30 -13.16 9.76
C ASN A 81 -15.52 -12.21 8.84
N GLN A 82 -16.17 -11.69 7.79
CA GLN A 82 -15.56 -10.75 6.86
C GLN A 82 -16.41 -9.51 6.71
N VAL A 83 -15.73 -8.39 6.53
CA VAL A 83 -16.35 -7.08 6.31
C VAL A 83 -15.87 -6.53 5.00
N LYS A 84 -16.81 -6.00 4.23
CA LYS A 84 -16.55 -5.21 3.04
C LYS A 84 -16.42 -3.77 3.46
N ILE A 85 -15.31 -3.16 3.07
CA ILE A 85 -14.95 -1.81 3.45
C ILE A 85 -14.64 -0.96 2.21
N THR A 86 -14.81 0.36 2.31
CA THR A 86 -14.18 1.30 1.38
C THR A 86 -13.07 2.07 2.08
N ILE A 87 -12.01 2.38 1.32
CA ILE A 87 -10.84 3.09 1.82
C ILE A 87 -10.67 4.43 1.09
N PRO A 88 -10.45 5.55 1.81
CA PRO A 88 -10.41 6.88 1.20
C PRO A 88 -9.02 7.31 0.73
N HIS A 89 -7.95 6.57 1.07
CA HIS A 89 -6.57 6.99 0.84
C HIS A 89 -5.89 6.26 -0.32
N LEU A 90 -6.56 5.32 -0.98
CA LEU A 90 -6.03 4.58 -2.12
C LEU A 90 -7.18 4.12 -3.02
N PHE A 91 -6.96 4.14 -4.32
CA PHE A 91 -7.88 3.57 -5.30
C PHE A 91 -7.12 2.95 -6.45
N PHE A 92 -7.81 2.10 -7.21
CA PHE A 92 -7.31 1.67 -8.51
C PHE A 92 -8.37 1.76 -9.59
N THR A 93 -7.92 1.68 -10.82
CA THR A 93 -8.70 1.68 -12.05
C THR A 93 -8.21 0.52 -12.93
N THR A 94 -8.99 0.15 -13.92
CA THR A 94 -8.61 -0.85 -14.91
C THR A 94 -8.44 -0.20 -16.28
N LYS A 95 -7.92 -0.97 -17.25
CA LYS A 95 -7.80 -0.48 -18.64
C LYS A 95 -9.18 -0.19 -19.26
N THR A 96 -10.22 -0.89 -18.81
CA THR A 96 -11.59 -0.79 -19.34
C THR A 96 -12.52 0.06 -18.47
N ASN A 97 -12.13 0.38 -17.23
CA ASN A 97 -12.93 1.18 -16.31
C ASN A 97 -12.05 2.19 -15.56
N THR A 98 -12.28 3.46 -15.85
CA THR A 98 -11.58 4.60 -15.23
C THR A 98 -12.23 5.03 -13.91
N GLN A 99 -13.37 4.45 -13.52
CA GLN A 99 -14.00 4.75 -12.23
C GLN A 99 -13.14 4.21 -11.07
N PRO A 100 -12.83 5.04 -10.07
CA PRO A 100 -12.06 4.62 -8.90
C PRO A 100 -12.71 3.47 -8.14
N TYR A 101 -12.02 2.34 -8.09
CA TYR A 101 -12.36 1.22 -7.23
C TYR A 101 -11.65 1.37 -5.87
N THR A 102 -12.43 1.35 -4.80
CA THR A 102 -11.98 1.63 -3.42
C THR A 102 -12.44 0.57 -2.41
N THR A 103 -13.10 -0.49 -2.88
CA THR A 103 -13.84 -1.42 -2.02
C THR A 103 -13.12 -2.75 -1.85
N TYR A 104 -12.96 -3.22 -0.63
CA TYR A 104 -12.20 -4.44 -0.35
C TYR A 104 -12.87 -5.28 0.72
N TRP A 105 -12.50 -6.54 0.80
CA TRP A 105 -12.86 -7.41 1.91
C TRP A 105 -11.66 -7.59 2.85
N THR A 106 -11.93 -7.62 4.15
CA THR A 106 -10.95 -8.00 5.18
C THR A 106 -11.61 -8.84 6.27
N HIS A 107 -10.81 -9.41 7.16
CA HIS A 107 -11.29 -10.11 8.35
C HIS A 107 -11.96 -9.13 9.33
N ALA A 108 -13.12 -9.49 9.89
CA ALA A 108 -13.85 -8.63 10.83
C ALA A 108 -13.00 -8.24 12.07
N ASP A 109 -12.26 -9.20 12.64
CA ASP A 109 -11.34 -8.96 13.78
C ASP A 109 -10.23 -7.92 13.55
N ASN A 110 -9.98 -7.51 12.30
CA ASN A 110 -9.01 -6.47 11.98
C ASN A 110 -9.54 -5.07 12.31
N ILE A 111 -10.84 -4.92 12.54
CA ILE A 111 -11.48 -3.62 12.72
C ILE A 111 -12.28 -3.52 14.03
N ILE A 112 -12.57 -2.29 14.44
CA ILE A 112 -13.63 -1.98 15.43
C ILE A 112 -14.41 -0.76 14.95
N LEU A 113 -15.74 -0.78 15.13
CA LEU A 113 -16.60 0.34 14.77
C LEU A 113 -16.31 1.55 15.67
N LEU A 114 -16.33 2.75 15.09
CA LEU A 114 -16.16 3.99 15.85
C LEU A 114 -17.32 4.21 16.84
N ASP A 115 -18.54 3.81 16.47
CA ASP A 115 -19.71 3.91 17.35
C ASP A 115 -19.52 3.04 18.61
N THR A 116 -18.98 1.83 18.46
CA THR A 116 -18.62 0.98 19.62
C THR A 116 -17.58 1.62 20.53
N LEU A 117 -16.63 2.38 20.00
CA LEU A 117 -15.67 3.13 20.82
C LEU A 117 -16.38 4.28 21.55
N HIS A 118 -17.27 4.99 20.86
CA HIS A 118 -18.05 6.10 21.40
C HIS A 118 -19.00 5.65 22.53
N GLU A 119 -19.74 4.56 22.33
CA GLU A 119 -20.61 3.93 23.33
C GLU A 119 -19.84 3.52 24.60
N LYS A 120 -18.55 3.17 24.45
CA LYS A 120 -17.64 2.88 25.57
C LYS A 120 -17.02 4.13 26.20
N GLY A 121 -17.45 5.33 25.82
CA GLY A 121 -16.93 6.60 26.31
C GLY A 121 -15.50 6.91 25.86
N LEU A 122 -15.00 6.26 24.81
CA LEU A 122 -13.64 6.48 24.31
C LEU A 122 -13.61 7.67 23.35
N ASN A 123 -12.69 8.60 23.59
CA ASN A 123 -12.50 9.76 22.72
C ASN A 123 -11.86 9.35 21.38
N ILE A 124 -12.64 9.42 20.29
CA ILE A 124 -12.23 9.09 18.93
C ILE A 124 -11.27 10.12 18.30
N ASP A 125 -11.12 11.33 18.86
CA ASP A 125 -10.13 12.34 18.40
C ASP A 125 -8.68 11.89 18.64
N LYS A 126 -8.49 10.78 19.35
CA LYS A 126 -7.21 10.09 19.53
C LYS A 126 -6.78 9.28 18.30
N ILE A 127 -7.63 9.21 17.27
CA ILE A 127 -7.40 8.50 16.01
C ILE A 127 -7.02 9.53 14.93
N PRO A 128 -5.95 9.30 14.15
CA PRO A 128 -5.55 10.22 13.10
C PRO A 128 -6.61 10.31 12.00
N GLN A 129 -6.85 11.52 11.52
CA GLN A 129 -7.78 11.76 10.43
C GLN A 129 -7.27 11.10 9.13
N PRO A 130 -8.14 10.46 8.33
CA PRO A 130 -7.71 9.74 7.14
C PRO A 130 -7.26 10.72 6.04
N PHE A 131 -6.35 10.28 5.17
CA PHE A 131 -6.21 10.94 3.87
C PHE A 131 -7.41 10.56 3.00
N ASP A 132 -7.96 11.53 2.28
CA ASP A 132 -9.13 11.35 1.43
C ASP A 132 -8.89 11.97 0.06
N PHE A 133 -8.79 11.12 -0.96
CA PHE A 133 -8.56 11.56 -2.34
C PHE A 133 -9.72 12.39 -2.91
N LYS A 134 -10.92 12.34 -2.28
CA LYS A 134 -12.09 13.12 -2.69
C LYS A 134 -12.15 14.50 -2.02
N LYS A 135 -11.48 14.71 -0.88
CA LYS A 135 -11.66 15.90 -0.03
C LYS A 135 -10.44 16.83 0.05
N ASN A 136 -9.36 16.54 -0.68
CA ASN A 136 -8.08 17.24 -0.62
C ASN A 136 -7.69 17.66 0.83
N ASN A 137 -7.83 16.73 1.77
CA ASN A 137 -7.79 17.03 3.21
C ASN A 137 -6.41 16.81 3.84
N ILE A 138 -5.35 16.74 3.03
CA ILE A 138 -4.02 16.30 3.48
C ILE A 138 -3.48 17.16 4.61
N GLU A 139 -3.57 18.48 4.49
CA GLU A 139 -3.06 19.39 5.52
C GLU A 139 -3.77 19.18 6.86
N TYR A 140 -5.10 19.04 6.82
CA TYR A 140 -5.91 18.73 8.00
C TYR A 140 -5.53 17.38 8.60
N ALA A 141 -5.41 16.36 7.77
CA ALA A 141 -5.01 15.01 8.18
C ALA A 141 -3.60 14.97 8.80
N MET A 142 -2.70 15.87 8.42
CA MET A 142 -1.34 15.95 8.96
C MET A 142 -1.25 16.71 10.29
N ARG A 143 -2.30 17.41 10.73
CA ARG A 143 -2.29 18.16 11.99
C ARG A 143 -2.10 17.22 13.16
N ASN A 144 -1.19 17.60 14.08
CA ASN A 144 -0.86 16.84 15.29
C ASN A 144 -0.58 15.35 15.04
N THR A 145 -0.10 14.98 13.84
CA THR A 145 0.12 13.58 13.47
C THR A 145 1.61 13.26 13.44
N ILE A 146 1.96 12.17 14.13
CA ILE A 146 3.26 11.52 14.05
C ILE A 146 3.14 10.33 13.12
N VAL A 147 4.07 10.19 12.17
CA VAL A 147 4.16 9.02 11.30
C VAL A 147 5.48 8.29 11.51
N LEU A 148 5.44 6.96 11.49
CA LEU A 148 6.64 6.14 11.53
C LEU A 148 7.38 6.14 10.18
N LEU A 149 8.67 6.42 10.21
CA LEU A 149 9.57 6.34 9.05
C LEU A 149 10.11 4.92 8.81
N ARG A 150 10.08 4.09 9.85
CA ARG A 150 10.53 2.70 9.85
C ARG A 150 9.70 1.87 10.84
N PRO A 151 9.72 0.53 10.76
CA PRO A 151 8.97 -0.32 11.68
C PRO A 151 9.36 -0.07 13.14
N HIS A 152 8.41 -0.26 14.04
CA HIS A 152 8.62 -0.10 15.46
C HIS A 152 7.80 -1.08 16.28
N TYR A 153 8.49 -1.86 17.11
CA TYR A 153 7.85 -2.71 18.10
C TYR A 153 7.62 -1.94 19.40
N ASP A 154 6.36 -1.88 19.84
CA ASP A 154 5.98 -1.34 21.15
C ASP A 154 5.68 -2.48 22.13
N LYS A 155 6.41 -2.50 23.26
CA LYS A 155 6.28 -3.54 24.30
C LYS A 155 4.99 -3.45 25.11
N LYS A 156 4.34 -2.28 25.18
CA LYS A 156 3.19 -2.05 26.07
C LYS A 156 1.90 -2.65 25.52
N ILE A 157 1.79 -2.71 24.19
CA ILE A 157 0.67 -3.36 23.50
C ILE A 157 1.11 -4.55 22.63
N GLU A 158 2.41 -4.84 22.62
CA GLU A 158 3.03 -5.96 21.90
C GLU A 158 2.78 -5.94 20.38
N TYR A 159 2.73 -4.74 19.80
CA TYR A 159 2.50 -4.56 18.37
C TYR A 159 3.78 -4.20 17.65
N HIS A 160 4.00 -4.82 16.49
CA HIS A 160 5.03 -4.43 15.55
C HIS A 160 4.43 -3.56 14.45
N PHE A 161 4.48 -2.25 14.63
CA PHE A 161 3.89 -1.31 13.67
C PHE A 161 4.73 -1.21 12.40
N SER A 162 4.04 -1.09 11.27
CA SER A 162 4.67 -0.85 9.98
C SER A 162 5.21 0.58 9.88
N ALA A 163 6.21 0.79 9.03
CA ALA A 163 6.48 2.12 8.51
C ALA A 163 5.19 2.69 7.88
N GLY A 164 4.98 4.00 8.00
CA GLY A 164 3.75 4.67 7.56
C GLY A 164 2.60 4.67 8.56
N THR A 165 2.69 3.93 9.67
CA THR A 165 1.65 3.99 10.71
C THR A 165 1.57 5.40 11.29
N ARG A 166 0.35 5.94 11.37
CA ARG A 166 0.06 7.31 11.83
C ARG A 166 -0.56 7.28 13.22
N PHE A 167 -0.22 8.27 14.04
CA PHE A 167 -0.73 8.42 15.40
C PHE A 167 -1.00 9.88 15.71
N VAL A 168 -2.00 10.14 16.55
CA VAL A 168 -2.23 11.47 17.12
C VAL A 168 -1.21 11.72 18.24
N GLN A 169 -0.51 12.85 18.15
CA GLN A 169 0.42 13.31 19.18
C GLN A 169 -0.34 13.74 20.42
N VAL A 170 0.12 13.31 21.59
CA VAL A 170 -0.39 13.81 22.88
C VAL A 170 0.13 15.23 23.08
N ASN A 171 -0.78 16.17 23.36
CA ASN A 171 -0.41 17.54 23.70
C ASN A 171 0.12 17.60 25.15
N THR A 172 1.42 17.33 25.33
CA THR A 172 2.07 17.45 26.64
C THR A 172 3.05 18.62 26.66
N LYS A 173 2.99 19.45 27.71
CA LYS A 173 4.01 20.48 27.99
C LYS A 173 5.39 19.85 28.26
N LYS A 174 5.41 18.58 28.68
CA LYS A 174 6.61 17.78 28.98
C LYS A 174 6.95 16.85 27.82
N ASN A 175 7.35 17.40 26.68
CA ASN A 175 7.98 16.57 25.66
C ASN A 175 9.37 16.14 26.15
N LYS A 176 9.52 14.87 26.54
CA LYS A 176 10.86 14.30 26.77
C LYS A 176 11.71 14.53 25.53
N THR A 177 12.99 14.83 25.74
CA THR A 177 13.90 15.26 24.67
C THR A 177 13.95 14.29 23.49
N ASN A 178 13.84 12.99 23.73
CA ASN A 178 14.08 11.95 22.72
C ASN A 178 12.85 11.18 22.19
N TYR A 179 11.65 11.44 22.73
CA TYR A 179 10.44 10.68 22.39
C TYR A 179 9.26 11.58 22.03
N HIS A 180 8.38 11.06 21.17
CA HIS A 180 7.02 11.55 21.00
C HIS A 180 6.08 10.73 21.87
N HIS A 181 5.12 11.40 22.51
CA HIS A 181 3.99 10.74 23.16
C HIS A 181 2.85 10.67 22.15
N VAL A 182 2.28 9.49 21.93
CA VAL A 182 1.19 9.30 20.97
C VAL A 182 0.07 8.43 21.53
N TYR A 183 -1.15 8.54 21.00
CA TYR A 183 -2.25 7.65 21.34
C TYR A 183 -2.29 6.43 20.42
N ALA A 184 -2.52 5.25 21.00
CA ALA A 184 -2.80 4.01 20.28
C ALA A 184 -3.92 3.24 20.97
N PHE A 185 -4.87 2.71 20.19
CA PHE A 185 -5.90 1.82 20.71
C PHE A 185 -5.32 0.44 21.03
N ASP A 186 -5.60 -0.08 22.22
CA ASP A 186 -5.24 -1.44 22.60
C ASP A 186 -6.49 -2.31 22.70
N LYS A 187 -6.59 -3.27 21.78
CA LYS A 187 -7.70 -4.23 21.72
C LYS A 187 -7.83 -5.07 23.00
N LYS A 188 -6.72 -5.41 23.66
CA LYS A 188 -6.75 -6.27 24.86
C LYS A 188 -7.41 -5.57 26.04
N THR A 189 -7.13 -4.28 26.21
CA THR A 189 -7.68 -3.46 27.31
C THR A 189 -8.89 -2.63 26.91
N MET A 190 -9.26 -2.65 25.62
CA MET A 190 -10.34 -1.84 25.06
C MET A 190 -10.21 -0.35 25.42
N ALA A 191 -8.99 0.18 25.35
CA ALA A 191 -8.68 1.55 25.75
C ALA A 191 -7.57 2.18 24.90
N PHE A 192 -7.55 3.52 24.83
CA PHE A 192 -6.43 4.25 24.28
C PHE A 192 -5.28 4.34 25.28
N LYS A 193 -4.13 3.79 24.92
CA LYS A 193 -2.88 3.91 25.67
C LYS A 193 -2.01 5.01 25.08
N THR A 194 -1.24 5.68 25.94
CA THR A 194 -0.12 6.51 25.50
C THR A 194 1.11 5.64 25.30
N LEU A 195 1.72 5.74 24.11
CA LEU A 195 2.97 5.09 23.71
C LEU A 195 4.11 6.12 23.62
N LEU A 196 5.35 5.64 23.69
CA LEU A 196 6.57 6.45 23.55
C LEU A 196 7.31 6.05 22.27
N LEU A 197 7.19 6.87 21.22
CA LEU A 197 7.88 6.61 19.96
C LEU A 197 9.20 7.41 19.89
N PRO A 198 10.35 6.78 19.60
CA PRO A 198 11.61 7.52 19.49
C PRO A 198 11.58 8.54 18.34
N LYS A 199 12.00 9.79 18.57
CA LYS A 199 11.97 10.83 17.54
C LYS A 199 12.74 10.45 16.27
N LYS A 200 13.86 9.73 16.41
CA LYS A 200 14.70 9.26 15.29
C LYS A 200 14.00 8.32 14.31
N VAL A 201 12.85 7.75 14.67
CA VAL A 201 12.08 6.83 13.83
C VAL A 201 10.78 7.45 13.33
N CYS A 202 10.54 8.72 13.66
CA CYS A 202 9.28 9.40 13.48
C CYS A 202 9.44 10.64 12.63
N LEU A 203 8.33 11.09 12.06
CA LEU A 203 8.21 12.37 11.40
C LEU A 203 6.97 13.09 11.94
N VAL A 204 7.15 14.36 12.30
CA VAL A 204 6.04 15.29 12.53
C VAL A 204 5.66 15.85 11.18
N GLN A 205 4.60 15.31 10.57
CA GLN A 205 4.27 15.55 9.17
C GLN A 205 4.05 17.04 8.85
N SER A 206 3.42 17.79 9.77
CA SER A 206 3.17 19.23 9.63
C SER A 206 4.42 20.10 9.50
N LYS A 207 5.62 19.57 9.77
CA LYS A 207 6.89 20.30 9.57
C LYS A 207 7.33 20.38 8.10
N LEU A 208 6.69 19.65 7.20
CA LEU A 208 6.99 19.70 5.77
C LEU A 208 6.11 20.77 5.11
N THR A 209 6.68 21.94 4.83
CA THR A 209 5.93 23.12 4.39
C THR A 209 5.89 23.29 2.87
N THR A 210 6.73 22.59 2.11
CA THR A 210 6.82 22.75 0.65
C THR A 210 6.74 21.43 -0.10
N HIS A 211 6.23 21.45 -1.34
CA HIS A 211 6.24 20.27 -2.22
C HIS A 211 7.66 19.73 -2.44
N LYS A 212 8.66 20.61 -2.57
CA LYS A 212 10.06 20.23 -2.74
C LYS A 212 10.61 19.42 -1.56
N GLN A 213 10.37 19.88 -0.31
CA GLN A 213 10.78 19.13 0.88
C GLN A 213 10.13 17.75 0.95
N ARG A 214 8.85 17.65 0.55
CA ARG A 214 8.10 16.39 0.52
C ARG A 214 8.67 15.44 -0.52
N THR A 215 8.93 15.91 -1.75
CA THR A 215 9.59 15.10 -2.79
C THR A 215 10.99 14.65 -2.36
N GLN A 216 11.77 15.53 -1.73
CA GLN A 216 13.10 15.17 -1.21
C GLN A 216 13.01 14.10 -0.11
N LEU A 217 12.05 14.20 0.80
CA LEU A 217 11.83 13.18 1.81
C LEU A 217 11.36 11.86 1.19
N PHE A 218 10.46 11.91 0.21
CA PHE A 218 10.00 10.74 -0.54
C PHE A 218 11.18 9.95 -1.14
N VAL A 219 12.05 10.62 -1.89
CA VAL A 219 13.25 10.00 -2.47
C VAL A 219 14.20 9.50 -1.38
N LYS A 220 14.39 10.27 -0.30
CA LYS A 220 15.23 9.87 0.85
C LYS A 220 14.71 8.59 1.52
N LEU A 221 13.39 8.46 1.70
CA LEU A 221 12.77 7.28 2.31
C LEU A 221 13.01 6.05 1.46
N LEU A 222 12.69 6.14 0.16
CA LEU A 222 12.93 5.05 -0.79
C LEU A 222 14.37 4.56 -0.73
N ARG A 223 15.34 5.48 -0.76
CA ARG A 223 16.76 5.14 -0.66
C ARG A 223 17.11 4.53 0.70
N SER A 224 16.56 5.04 1.80
CA SER A 224 16.83 4.49 3.14
C SER A 224 16.32 3.05 3.29
N TRP A 225 15.24 2.70 2.59
CA TRP A 225 14.65 1.36 2.59
C TRP A 225 15.41 0.37 1.71
N THR A 226 16.24 0.85 0.76
CA THR A 226 17.11 0.01 -0.06
C THR A 226 18.52 -0.17 0.52
N HIS A 227 18.92 0.71 1.43
CA HIS A 227 20.24 0.73 2.08
C HIS A 227 20.14 0.43 3.57
N LEU A 228 19.34 -0.57 3.92
CA LEU A 228 19.18 -1.04 5.29
C LEU A 228 20.46 -1.73 5.75
N ASN A 229 20.90 -1.46 6.98
CA ASN A 229 22.09 -2.09 7.55
C ASN A 229 21.92 -3.61 7.71
N ASN A 230 20.69 -4.06 8.01
CA ASN A 230 20.36 -5.46 8.23
C ASN A 230 19.15 -5.82 7.37
N GLY A 231 19.29 -6.89 6.59
CA GLY A 231 18.21 -7.45 5.77
C GLY A 231 17.76 -6.58 4.60
N VAL A 232 16.62 -6.96 4.03
CA VAL A 232 15.96 -6.37 2.86
C VAL A 232 14.45 -6.38 3.05
N ILE A 233 13.74 -5.46 2.41
CA ILE A 233 12.27 -5.51 2.37
C ILE A 233 11.87 -6.47 1.24
N PRO A 234 11.11 -7.55 1.52
CA PRO A 234 10.69 -8.48 0.49
C PRO A 234 9.65 -7.85 -0.45
N TYR A 235 9.62 -8.33 -1.69
CA TYR A 235 8.50 -8.07 -2.59
C TYR A 235 7.27 -8.84 -2.07
N VAL A 236 6.14 -8.17 -1.91
CA VAL A 236 4.87 -8.83 -1.56
C VAL A 236 3.80 -8.33 -2.51
N TRP A 237 3.11 -9.23 -3.20
CA TRP A 237 2.03 -8.89 -4.13
C TRP A 237 0.85 -8.27 -3.37
N GLY A 238 0.39 -7.09 -3.81
CA GLY A 238 -0.59 -6.30 -3.06
C GLY A 238 -0.01 -5.70 -1.77
N GLY A 239 1.30 -5.80 -1.54
CA GLY A 239 1.96 -5.32 -0.34
C GLY A 239 2.04 -3.80 -0.32
N CYS A 240 1.64 -3.21 0.81
CA CYS A 240 1.68 -1.77 1.08
C CYS A 240 2.08 -1.49 2.54
N SER A 241 2.83 -2.40 3.14
CA SER A 241 3.26 -2.34 4.54
C SER A 241 4.53 -3.13 4.73
N PHE A 242 5.34 -2.81 5.74
CA PHE A 242 6.38 -3.72 6.20
C PHE A 242 6.64 -3.49 7.68
N ILE A 243 6.62 -4.56 8.46
CA ILE A 243 6.87 -4.52 9.91
C ILE A 243 8.30 -4.98 10.24
N GLY A 244 9.06 -5.45 9.26
CA GLY A 244 10.42 -5.93 9.48
C GLY A 244 11.17 -6.09 8.17
N THR A 245 12.35 -6.67 8.29
CA THR A 245 13.25 -6.97 7.16
C THR A 245 13.53 -8.45 7.14
N SER A 246 13.70 -9.01 5.94
CA SER A 246 14.18 -10.37 5.74
C SER A 246 15.70 -10.36 5.64
N ASN A 247 16.38 -11.20 6.42
CA ASN A 247 17.83 -11.41 6.32
C ASN A 247 18.18 -12.38 5.19
N ASP A 248 17.26 -13.28 4.84
CA ASP A 248 17.41 -14.20 3.73
C ASP A 248 17.27 -13.44 2.40
N ARG A 249 18.22 -13.62 1.48
CA ARG A 249 18.07 -13.14 0.08
C ARG A 249 17.63 -14.26 -0.87
N GLY A 250 17.70 -15.50 -0.43
CA GLY A 250 17.14 -16.65 -1.09
C GLY A 250 15.62 -16.63 -1.08
N PHE A 251 15.07 -17.40 -2.00
CA PHE A 251 13.65 -17.67 -2.13
C PHE A 251 13.47 -18.92 -2.96
N SER A 252 12.33 -19.59 -2.79
CA SER A 252 11.95 -20.75 -3.58
C SER A 252 10.54 -20.56 -4.13
N GLU A 253 10.28 -21.20 -5.26
CA GLU A 253 8.93 -21.35 -5.79
C GLU A 253 8.37 -22.69 -5.32
N THR A 254 7.22 -22.65 -4.65
CA THR A 254 6.49 -23.84 -4.20
C THR A 254 5.32 -24.09 -5.15
N ILE A 255 5.19 -25.32 -5.63
CA ILE A 255 4.09 -25.75 -6.51
C ILE A 255 3.06 -26.51 -5.68
N HIS A 256 1.80 -26.10 -5.78
CA HIS A 256 0.66 -26.82 -5.22
C HIS A 256 0.09 -27.79 -6.25
N ILE A 257 -0.10 -29.04 -5.84
CA ILE A 257 -0.63 -30.11 -6.68
C ILE A 257 -2.07 -30.41 -6.26
N GLN A 258 -2.99 -30.50 -7.22
CA GLN A 258 -4.37 -30.93 -7.03
C GLN A 258 -4.73 -31.93 -8.11
N ASN A 259 -5.27 -33.09 -7.73
CA ASN A 259 -5.59 -34.21 -8.64
C ASN A 259 -4.39 -34.57 -9.54
N ASP A 260 -3.22 -34.73 -8.92
CA ASP A 260 -1.93 -35.05 -9.57
C ASP A 260 -1.46 -34.06 -10.64
N LYS A 261 -2.03 -32.84 -10.67
CA LYS A 261 -1.64 -31.77 -11.60
C LYS A 261 -1.23 -30.50 -10.86
N PRO A 262 -0.24 -29.73 -11.37
CA PRO A 262 0.05 -28.41 -10.85
C PRO A 262 -1.16 -27.48 -10.96
N ALA A 263 -1.70 -27.09 -9.81
CA ALA A 263 -2.85 -26.19 -9.74
C ALA A 263 -2.40 -24.73 -9.74
N TYR A 264 -1.48 -24.37 -8.84
CA TYR A 264 -0.91 -23.04 -8.74
C TYR A 264 0.48 -23.09 -8.07
N SER A 265 1.26 -22.02 -8.18
CA SER A 265 2.54 -21.89 -7.47
C SER A 265 2.68 -20.53 -6.79
N PHE A 266 3.56 -20.43 -5.80
CA PHE A 266 3.83 -19.20 -5.05
C PHE A 266 5.27 -19.15 -4.55
N PHE A 267 5.77 -17.94 -4.29
CA PHE A 267 7.12 -17.75 -3.75
C PHE A 267 7.11 -17.73 -2.22
N THR A 268 8.16 -18.33 -1.64
CA THR A 268 8.41 -18.36 -0.19
C THR A 268 9.83 -17.90 0.14
N LYS A 269 10.02 -17.47 1.38
CA LYS A 269 11.32 -17.15 2.00
C LYS A 269 11.37 -17.79 3.37
N THR A 270 12.51 -18.34 3.75
CA THR A 270 12.64 -19.16 4.96
C THR A 270 12.38 -18.37 6.25
N ASP A 271 12.77 -17.11 6.27
CA ASP A 271 12.66 -16.22 7.42
C ASP A 271 11.37 -15.36 7.44
N CYS A 272 10.52 -15.49 6.42
CA CYS A 272 9.26 -14.76 6.33
C CYS A 272 8.10 -15.65 6.81
N THR A 273 8.05 -15.96 8.11
CA THR A 273 7.07 -16.89 8.70
C THR A 273 5.81 -16.21 9.24
N GLU A 274 5.88 -14.92 9.55
CA GLU A 274 4.79 -14.14 10.14
C GLU A 274 3.55 -14.03 9.24
N SER A 275 2.40 -13.73 9.83
CA SER A 275 1.13 -13.53 9.12
C SER A 275 0.37 -12.31 9.68
N PRO A 276 -0.11 -11.38 8.82
CA PRO A 276 0.02 -11.38 7.36
C PRO A 276 1.48 -11.22 6.91
N LYS A 277 1.80 -11.70 5.69
CA LYS A 277 3.11 -11.45 5.08
C LYS A 277 3.21 -9.96 4.78
N THR A 278 4.27 -9.30 5.23
CA THR A 278 4.47 -7.86 4.98
C THR A 278 5.63 -7.64 4.02
N GLY A 279 5.54 -6.57 3.23
CA GLY A 279 6.47 -6.20 2.18
C GLY A 279 5.79 -5.26 1.19
N LEU A 280 6.49 -4.91 0.11
CA LEU A 280 6.02 -3.89 -0.82
C LEU A 280 5.89 -4.46 -2.23
N ASP A 281 4.78 -4.16 -2.90
CA ASP A 281 4.70 -4.24 -4.36
C ASP A 281 5.24 -2.96 -5.01
N CYS A 282 5.38 -2.95 -6.33
CA CYS A 282 5.96 -1.81 -7.06
C CYS A 282 5.23 -0.48 -6.83
N THR A 283 3.91 -0.53 -6.65
CA THR A 283 3.08 0.67 -6.44
C THR A 283 2.82 0.97 -4.97
N GLY A 284 2.74 -0.04 -4.11
CA GLY A 284 2.66 0.10 -2.66
C GLY A 284 3.92 0.72 -2.08
N LEU A 285 5.09 0.44 -2.65
CA LEU A 285 6.34 1.15 -2.33
C LEU A 285 6.22 2.65 -2.55
N ILE A 286 5.71 3.05 -3.71
CA ILE A 286 5.53 4.46 -4.10
C ILE A 286 4.48 5.10 -3.19
N ALA A 287 3.32 4.48 -3.07
CA ALA A 287 2.20 4.99 -2.28
C ALA A 287 2.57 5.19 -0.81
N LEU A 288 3.17 4.19 -0.17
CA LEU A 288 3.54 4.25 1.24
C LEU A 288 4.57 5.36 1.49
N ALA A 289 5.65 5.43 0.70
CA ALA A 289 6.66 6.47 0.86
C ALA A 289 6.10 7.87 0.59
N ALA A 290 5.25 8.01 -0.43
CA ALA A 290 4.60 9.27 -0.78
C ALA A 290 3.67 9.76 0.34
N GLN A 291 2.87 8.87 0.92
CA GLN A 291 1.94 9.20 2.02
C GLN A 291 2.68 9.54 3.31
N ILE A 292 3.79 8.88 3.63
CA ILE A 292 4.67 9.29 4.74
C ILE A 292 5.18 10.72 4.51
N ALA A 293 5.62 11.01 3.29
CA ALA A 293 6.09 12.33 2.89
C ALA A 293 4.96 13.38 2.74
N GLY A 294 3.68 12.99 2.92
CA GLY A 294 2.53 13.88 2.78
C GLY A 294 2.27 14.31 1.33
N ILE A 295 2.63 13.49 0.35
CA ILE A 295 2.30 13.73 -1.06
C ILE A 295 0.89 13.14 -1.35
N PRO A 296 -0.01 13.86 -2.05
CA PRO A 296 -1.34 13.40 -2.51
C PRO A 296 -1.28 12.27 -3.55
N TYR A 297 -0.59 11.19 -3.21
CA TYR A 297 -0.48 10.01 -4.06
C TYR A 297 -1.45 8.93 -3.57
N PHE A 298 -2.45 8.63 -4.40
CA PHE A 298 -3.54 7.72 -4.07
C PHE A 298 -3.66 6.51 -5.01
N LEU A 299 -2.67 6.30 -5.89
CA LEU A 299 -2.78 5.39 -7.04
C LEU A 299 -2.24 3.98 -6.68
N LYS A 300 -3.13 2.99 -6.51
CA LYS A 300 -2.77 1.65 -5.97
C LYS A 300 -2.26 0.64 -7.01
N ASN A 301 -2.44 0.89 -8.30
CA ASN A 301 -1.90 0.02 -9.34
C ASN A 301 -1.23 0.81 -10.47
N SER A 302 -0.44 0.12 -11.28
CA SER A 302 0.33 0.74 -12.36
C SER A 302 -0.53 1.27 -13.50
N THR A 303 -1.75 0.77 -13.70
CA THR A 303 -2.70 1.32 -14.69
C THR A 303 -3.24 2.68 -14.25
N THR A 304 -3.53 2.83 -12.95
CA THR A 304 -4.01 4.08 -12.36
C THR A 304 -2.95 5.18 -12.46
N ILE A 305 -1.66 4.84 -12.38
CA ILE A 305 -0.55 5.78 -12.65
C ILE A 305 -0.69 6.39 -14.04
N THR A 306 -0.92 5.59 -15.08
CA THR A 306 -0.95 6.11 -16.46
C THR A 306 -2.19 6.93 -16.77
N GLN A 307 -3.26 6.75 -16.02
CA GLN A 307 -4.51 7.48 -16.20
C GLN A 307 -4.56 8.80 -15.42
N HIS A 308 -3.83 8.91 -14.30
CA HIS A 308 -3.94 10.05 -13.38
C HIS A 308 -2.71 10.94 -13.30
N LEU A 309 -1.52 10.45 -13.67
CA LEU A 309 -0.32 11.29 -13.68
C LEU A 309 -0.05 11.89 -15.05
N GLN A 310 0.52 13.10 -15.04
CA GLN A 310 0.99 13.75 -16.25
C GLN A 310 2.25 13.05 -16.76
N GLN A 311 2.18 12.50 -17.98
CA GLN A 311 3.36 12.04 -18.70
C GLN A 311 4.30 13.21 -18.99
N ILE A 312 5.60 12.98 -18.85
CA ILE A 312 6.63 13.98 -19.12
C ILE A 312 6.64 14.40 -20.59
N LYS A 313 6.79 15.70 -20.84
CA LYS A 313 6.93 16.26 -22.19
C LYS A 313 8.41 16.31 -22.62
N LYS A 314 8.67 16.44 -23.92
CA LYS A 314 10.04 16.41 -24.51
C LYS A 314 10.94 17.52 -23.99
N ASP A 315 10.38 18.67 -23.66
CA ASP A 315 11.02 19.88 -23.13
C ASP A 315 11.17 19.86 -21.60
N GLN A 316 10.58 18.90 -20.91
CA GLN A 316 10.65 18.80 -19.45
C GLN A 316 11.81 17.90 -19.00
N PRO A 317 12.67 18.36 -18.09
CA PRO A 317 13.76 17.54 -17.57
C PRO A 317 13.22 16.45 -16.64
N PHE A 318 13.96 15.35 -16.53
CA PHE A 318 13.68 14.33 -15.52
C PHE A 318 14.05 14.87 -14.14
N GLU A 319 13.31 14.49 -13.11
CA GLU A 319 13.58 14.87 -11.73
C GLU A 319 13.61 13.65 -10.82
N GLU A 320 14.38 13.73 -9.73
CA GLU A 320 14.33 12.70 -8.68
C GLU A 320 12.92 12.65 -8.08
N GLY A 321 12.37 11.44 -7.99
CA GLY A 321 10.98 11.20 -7.59
C GLY A 321 10.04 10.94 -8.76
N ASP A 322 10.40 11.28 -10.01
CA ASP A 322 9.59 10.93 -11.17
C ASP A 322 9.46 9.41 -11.33
N ILE A 323 8.34 8.98 -11.91
CA ILE A 323 7.96 7.57 -11.99
C ILE A 323 8.24 7.05 -13.40
N ILE A 324 9.13 6.06 -13.51
CA ILE A 324 9.32 5.28 -14.73
C ILE A 324 8.27 4.17 -14.74
N TRP A 325 7.52 4.08 -15.82
CA TRP A 325 6.46 3.11 -16.00
C TRP A 325 6.70 2.25 -17.23
N ILE A 326 6.41 0.95 -17.06
CA ILE A 326 6.32 -0.05 -18.12
C ILE A 326 5.05 -0.89 -17.86
N ASP A 327 4.58 -1.67 -18.84
CA ASP A 327 3.35 -2.45 -18.63
C ASP A 327 3.49 -3.30 -17.36
N ARG A 328 2.52 -3.15 -16.44
CA ARG A 328 2.43 -3.87 -15.16
C ARG A 328 3.53 -3.57 -14.13
N HIS A 329 4.38 -2.56 -14.31
CA HIS A 329 5.44 -2.26 -13.33
C HIS A 329 5.80 -0.77 -13.24
N ALA A 330 6.16 -0.32 -12.04
CA ALA A 330 6.55 1.06 -11.76
C ALA A 330 7.87 1.10 -10.99
N MET A 331 8.69 2.13 -11.28
CA MET A 331 9.99 2.39 -10.68
C MET A 331 10.10 3.90 -10.40
N VAL A 332 10.98 4.31 -9.48
CA VAL A 332 11.19 5.72 -9.15
C VAL A 332 12.61 6.14 -9.50
N ILE A 333 12.78 7.31 -10.12
CA ILE A 333 14.08 7.94 -10.33
C ILE A 333 14.64 8.35 -8.96
N SER A 334 15.68 7.66 -8.48
CA SER A 334 16.21 7.89 -7.14
C SER A 334 17.47 8.74 -7.11
N ASN A 335 18.28 8.68 -8.19
CA ASN A 335 19.43 9.54 -8.36
C ASN A 335 19.79 9.74 -9.84
N ILE A 336 19.58 10.95 -10.36
CA ILE A 336 19.83 11.23 -11.77
C ILE A 336 21.34 11.20 -12.08
N LYS A 337 22.15 11.84 -11.24
CA LYS A 337 23.60 11.95 -11.45
C LYS A 337 24.28 10.56 -11.48
N LYS A 338 23.81 9.63 -10.67
CA LYS A 338 24.32 8.25 -10.58
C LYS A 338 23.55 7.26 -11.46
N ASN A 339 22.55 7.72 -12.21
CA ASN A 339 21.72 6.86 -13.07
C ASN A 339 21.06 5.70 -12.31
N LEU A 340 20.56 5.97 -11.11
CA LEU A 340 19.94 4.98 -10.22
C LEU A 340 18.41 5.12 -10.20
N LEU A 341 17.74 3.99 -10.02
CA LEU A 341 16.30 3.88 -9.77
C LEU A 341 16.03 3.00 -8.56
N VAL A 342 14.85 3.17 -7.95
CA VAL A 342 14.32 2.31 -6.89
C VAL A 342 13.07 1.58 -7.37
N GLU A 343 12.93 0.31 -7.01
CA GLU A 343 11.74 -0.50 -7.28
C GLU A 343 11.59 -1.64 -6.26
N ALA A 344 10.36 -2.17 -6.15
CA ALA A 344 10.11 -3.47 -5.56
C ALA A 344 9.97 -4.50 -6.70
N ARG A 345 10.93 -5.41 -6.84
CA ARG A 345 11.03 -6.29 -8.01
C ARG A 345 10.63 -7.72 -7.73
N HIS A 346 9.78 -8.26 -8.60
CA HIS A 346 9.24 -9.62 -8.53
C HIS A 346 10.33 -10.71 -8.50
N TYR A 347 10.02 -11.84 -7.84
CA TYR A 347 10.92 -12.98 -7.66
C TYR A 347 11.31 -13.68 -8.97
N SER A 348 10.39 -13.74 -9.94
CA SER A 348 10.65 -14.32 -11.28
C SER A 348 11.80 -13.65 -12.03
N HIS A 349 12.23 -12.45 -11.62
CA HIS A 349 13.38 -11.74 -12.20
C HIS A 349 14.68 -11.93 -11.40
N GLY A 350 14.70 -12.80 -10.39
CA GLY A 350 15.89 -13.10 -9.58
C GLY A 350 16.10 -12.18 -8.37
N TYR A 351 15.18 -11.23 -8.10
CA TYR A 351 15.33 -10.23 -7.04
C TYR A 351 14.46 -10.51 -5.82
N GLY A 352 13.14 -10.36 -5.96
CA GLY A 352 12.20 -10.62 -4.85
C GLY A 352 12.24 -9.62 -3.71
N ILE A 353 12.72 -8.39 -3.94
CA ILE A 353 13.03 -7.40 -2.90
C ILE A 353 12.83 -5.96 -3.40
N VAL A 354 12.83 -5.02 -2.45
CA VAL A 354 13.01 -3.58 -2.69
C VAL A 354 14.50 -3.27 -2.80
N HIS A 355 14.91 -2.59 -3.86
CA HIS A 355 16.33 -2.27 -4.11
C HIS A 355 16.53 -0.96 -4.86
N GLU A 356 17.75 -0.40 -4.77
CA GLU A 356 18.22 0.70 -5.61
C GLU A 356 19.27 0.13 -6.58
N ILE A 357 19.05 0.28 -7.89
CA ILE A 357 19.93 -0.28 -8.91
C ILE A 357 20.25 0.73 -10.02
N PRO A 358 21.40 0.59 -10.71
CA PRO A 358 21.68 1.34 -11.92
C PRO A 358 20.72 1.00 -13.07
N LEU A 359 20.41 1.99 -13.92
CA LEU A 359 19.58 1.82 -15.12
C LEU A 359 20.03 0.64 -15.99
N HIS A 360 21.34 0.46 -16.17
CA HIS A 360 21.87 -0.59 -17.04
C HIS A 360 21.64 -2.02 -16.50
N LYS A 361 21.32 -2.16 -15.19
CA LYS A 361 20.91 -3.45 -14.60
C LYS A 361 19.41 -3.71 -14.75
N GLN A 362 18.64 -2.70 -15.15
CA GLN A 362 17.21 -2.83 -15.44
C GLN A 362 16.95 -2.95 -16.94
N PHE A 363 17.64 -2.14 -17.73
CA PHE A 363 17.42 -1.97 -19.16
C PHE A 363 18.73 -2.18 -19.92
N LYS A 364 18.74 -3.13 -20.85
CA LYS A 364 19.90 -3.44 -21.69
C LYS A 364 20.33 -2.17 -22.45
N GLN A 365 21.63 -1.86 -22.41
CA GLN A 365 22.27 -0.72 -23.10
C GLN A 365 21.84 0.70 -22.66
N ILE A 366 20.88 0.85 -21.74
CA ILE A 366 20.50 2.16 -21.19
C ILE A 366 21.35 2.46 -19.95
N THR A 367 22.49 3.12 -20.17
CA THR A 367 23.44 3.44 -19.10
C THR A 367 23.17 4.78 -18.41
N THR A 368 22.40 5.67 -19.02
CA THR A 368 22.13 7.01 -18.49
C THR A 368 20.67 7.43 -18.66
N TYR A 369 20.23 8.39 -17.84
CA TYR A 369 18.91 9.00 -18.01
C TYR A 369 18.75 9.75 -19.33
N LYS A 370 19.84 10.28 -19.90
CA LYS A 370 19.84 10.84 -21.26
C LYS A 370 19.45 9.78 -22.30
N LYS A 371 20.08 8.60 -22.26
CA LYS A 371 19.71 7.48 -23.14
C LYS A 371 18.29 6.98 -22.92
N LEU A 372 17.82 6.99 -21.66
CA LEU A 372 16.43 6.65 -21.36
C LEU A 372 15.46 7.68 -21.96
N ALA A 373 15.74 8.98 -21.83
CA ALA A 373 14.97 10.04 -22.46
C ALA A 373 14.94 9.88 -23.98
N ASP A 374 16.07 9.62 -24.61
CA ASP A 374 16.14 9.34 -26.05
C ASP A 374 15.27 8.14 -26.43
N ALA A 375 15.25 7.08 -25.62
CA ALA A 375 14.41 5.92 -25.89
C ALA A 375 12.91 6.24 -25.74
N VAL A 376 12.53 6.97 -24.69
CA VAL A 376 11.15 7.39 -24.41
C VAL A 376 10.63 8.29 -25.53
N PHE A 377 11.34 9.37 -25.85
CA PHE A 377 10.85 10.38 -26.79
C PHE A 377 10.95 9.96 -28.25
N ASN A 378 11.90 9.10 -28.60
CA ASN A 378 12.01 8.52 -29.95
C ASN A 378 11.27 7.17 -30.09
N LYS A 379 10.50 6.76 -29.06
CA LYS A 379 9.72 5.51 -29.05
C LYS A 379 10.57 4.27 -29.41
N LYS A 380 11.82 4.23 -28.95
CA LYS A 380 12.72 3.08 -29.19
C LYS A 380 12.30 1.91 -28.31
N LYS A 381 12.34 0.70 -28.87
CA LYS A 381 12.17 -0.53 -28.10
C LYS A 381 13.32 -0.67 -27.11
N VAL A 382 13.03 -1.08 -25.88
CA VAL A 382 14.03 -1.27 -24.82
C VAL A 382 13.91 -2.68 -24.25
N SER A 383 15.00 -3.41 -24.14
CA SER A 383 14.99 -4.73 -23.51
C SER A 383 15.17 -4.60 -22.00
N ARG A 384 14.27 -5.19 -21.23
CA ARG A 384 14.40 -5.36 -19.78
C ARG A 384 15.17 -6.64 -19.49
N ILE A 385 16.07 -6.60 -18.50
CA ILE A 385 16.93 -7.75 -18.15
C ILE A 385 16.76 -8.18 -16.69
N ASP A 386 16.91 -9.46 -16.39
CA ASP A 386 16.90 -10.01 -15.03
C ASP A 386 18.23 -9.81 -14.28
N LYS A 387 18.32 -10.35 -13.05
CA LYS A 387 19.54 -10.27 -12.21
C LYS A 387 20.77 -10.90 -12.86
N ASN A 388 20.58 -11.82 -13.81
CA ASN A 388 21.64 -12.52 -14.53
C ASN A 388 21.94 -11.88 -15.91
N GLY A 389 21.30 -10.74 -16.23
CA GLY A 389 21.47 -10.04 -17.50
C GLY A 389 20.69 -10.63 -18.67
N ARG A 390 19.83 -11.64 -18.45
CA ARG A 390 19.00 -12.25 -19.49
C ARG A 390 17.83 -11.34 -19.83
N ILE A 391 17.50 -11.23 -21.12
CA ILE A 391 16.33 -10.45 -21.55
C ILE A 391 15.07 -11.18 -21.08
N VAL A 392 14.26 -10.52 -20.27
CA VAL A 392 12.96 -11.04 -19.81
C VAL A 392 11.79 -10.44 -20.58
N GLU A 393 11.98 -9.27 -21.17
CA GLU A 393 10.90 -8.54 -21.85
C GLU A 393 11.50 -7.56 -22.87
N VAL A 394 10.85 -7.42 -24.03
CA VAL A 394 11.13 -6.35 -24.99
C VAL A 394 9.98 -5.34 -24.91
N LEU A 395 10.27 -4.17 -24.34
CA LEU A 395 9.29 -3.15 -24.05
C LEU A 395 8.99 -2.35 -25.32
N PRO A 396 7.74 -2.34 -25.80
CA PRO A 396 7.38 -1.52 -26.95
C PRO A 396 7.40 -0.02 -26.61
N ARG A 397 7.17 0.32 -25.34
CA ARG A 397 7.15 1.69 -24.83
C ARG A 397 7.62 1.72 -23.37
N ILE A 398 8.32 2.79 -23.02
CA ILE A 398 8.56 3.21 -21.64
C ILE A 398 7.94 4.60 -21.52
N ASN A 399 7.21 4.84 -20.44
CA ASN A 399 6.66 6.16 -20.13
C ASN A 399 7.28 6.67 -18.83
N ILE A 400 7.38 7.98 -18.69
CA ILE A 400 7.81 8.62 -17.45
C ILE A 400 6.75 9.63 -17.05
N PHE A 401 6.38 9.61 -15.78
CA PHE A 401 5.31 10.41 -15.21
C PHE A 401 5.85 11.34 -14.14
N LYS A 402 5.36 12.58 -14.15
CA LYS A 402 5.76 13.62 -13.20
C LYS A 402 5.11 13.39 -11.85
N MET A 403 5.92 13.16 -10.81
CA MET A 403 5.39 13.08 -9.44
C MET A 403 4.74 14.40 -9.00
N ALA A 404 5.27 15.52 -9.51
CA ALA A 404 4.71 16.85 -9.27
C ALA A 404 3.26 17.02 -9.78
N SER A 405 2.77 16.14 -10.66
CA SER A 405 1.37 16.21 -11.12
C SER A 405 0.35 15.73 -10.09
N THR A 406 0.79 15.13 -8.99
CA THR A 406 -0.09 14.74 -7.87
C THR A 406 -0.68 15.92 -7.10
N TRP A 407 -0.04 17.09 -7.17
CA TRP A 407 -0.45 18.31 -6.44
C TRP A 407 -1.58 19.10 -7.11
N LYS A 408 -2.12 18.61 -8.22
CA LYS A 408 -3.10 19.33 -9.03
C LYS A 408 -4.52 19.21 -8.49
#